data_AF-A0A1U8ET28-F1
#
_entry.id   AF-A0A1U8ET28-F1
#
_cell.length_a   1.000
_cell.length_b   1.000
_cell.length_c   1.000
_cell.angle_alpha   90.00
_cell.angle_beta   90.00
_cell.angle_gamma   90.00
#
_symmetry.space_group_name_H-M   'P 1'
#
loop_
_entity.id
_entity.type
_entity.pdbx_description
1 polymer ?
#
loop_
_entity_poly.entity_id
_entity_poly.type
_entity_poly.pdbx_seq_one_letter_code
_entity_poly.pdbx_strand_id
1 'polypeptide(L)'
;MADEEEQVEVLEQQQQQQPRPALSKNAQKKLLKQQRYTAKKAEKKALLKEQKRIQGERKRKEWEEKLAGSTEEEKQHLIESRKCLRKERMDQRSEEKGKKMQRLNNAKQNGQNVVIDLEFDRLMNSSELHSLVQQIMYCYAVNGRCSCPAHLWLTGCQGEMQDQLQRLPGFDKWIIEKENRPYIEAFQDQKERLVYLTADSETTLDVLDPKHIYIIGGLVDRNRWKGLTMKKAEDQGIQTAKLPIGTYLKMSSSQVLTVNQVVEILLKYLETGDWKTSFFEVIPQRKRCEGDNDIEQEEETEGKDDHEIKTHDIERLEETKEKDDHEFKRR
;
A
#
# COMPACT_ATOMS: atom_id res chain seq x y z
N MET A 1 40.84 -31.76 -32.24
CA MET A 1 40.77 -30.71 -31.21
C MET A 1 40.80 -29.31 -31.82
N ALA A 2 41.64 -29.02 -32.84
CA ALA A 2 41.55 -27.74 -33.55
C ALA A 2 40.30 -27.63 -34.47
N ASP A 3 39.88 -28.73 -35.12
CA ASP A 3 38.71 -28.72 -36.03
C ASP A 3 37.33 -28.66 -35.32
N GLU A 4 37.26 -28.92 -34.01
CA GLU A 4 36.01 -28.84 -33.24
C GLU A 4 35.79 -27.43 -32.67
N GLU A 5 36.85 -26.74 -32.25
CA GLU A 5 36.74 -25.35 -31.79
C GLU A 5 36.38 -24.40 -32.94
N GLU A 6 36.92 -24.63 -34.13
CA GLU A 6 36.60 -23.82 -35.32
C GLU A 6 35.14 -24.03 -35.78
N GLN A 7 34.57 -25.23 -35.58
CA GLN A 7 33.16 -25.49 -35.87
C GLN A 7 32.21 -24.86 -34.86
N VAL A 8 32.58 -24.78 -33.58
CA VAL A 8 31.78 -24.09 -32.54
C VAL A 8 31.79 -22.58 -32.75
N GLU A 9 32.92 -22.00 -33.15
CA GLU A 9 33.04 -20.56 -33.44
C GLU A 9 32.23 -20.16 -34.68
N VAL A 10 32.19 -21.03 -35.71
CA VAL A 10 31.35 -20.83 -36.90
C VAL A 10 29.85 -20.97 -36.58
N LEU A 11 29.47 -21.87 -35.66
CA LEU A 11 28.08 -22.02 -35.20
C LEU A 11 27.61 -20.85 -34.32
N GLU A 12 28.48 -20.29 -33.46
CA GLU A 12 28.18 -19.09 -32.67
C GLU A 12 28.09 -17.83 -33.55
N GLN A 13 28.96 -17.71 -34.57
CA GLN A 13 28.91 -16.61 -35.52
C GLN A 13 27.68 -16.70 -36.45
N GLN A 14 27.21 -17.91 -36.79
CA GLN A 14 25.98 -18.10 -37.55
C GLN A 14 24.70 -17.87 -36.73
N GLN A 15 24.73 -18.06 -35.40
CA GLN A 15 23.59 -17.69 -34.53
C GLN A 15 23.48 -16.17 -34.30
N GLN A 16 24.56 -15.40 -34.44
CA GLN A 16 24.52 -13.94 -34.36
C GLN A 16 23.94 -13.25 -35.62
N GLN A 17 23.76 -13.99 -36.72
CA GLN A 17 23.21 -13.47 -37.98
C GLN A 17 21.73 -13.77 -38.23
N GLN A 18 21.02 -14.34 -37.24
CA GLN A 18 19.56 -14.40 -37.34
C GLN A 18 18.96 -13.03 -36.97
N PRO A 19 18.20 -12.38 -37.88
CA PRO A 19 17.53 -11.14 -37.54
C PRO A 19 16.55 -11.43 -36.40
N ARG A 20 16.81 -10.85 -35.21
CA ARG A 20 15.84 -10.85 -34.11
C ARG A 20 14.51 -10.40 -34.70
N PRO A 21 13.39 -11.13 -34.47
CA PRO A 21 12.12 -10.79 -35.09
C PRO A 21 11.83 -9.32 -34.82
N ALA A 22 11.79 -8.52 -35.90
CA ALA A 22 11.64 -7.09 -35.82
C ALA A 22 10.34 -6.82 -35.06
N LEU A 23 10.44 -6.19 -33.88
CA LEU A 23 9.30 -5.84 -33.06
C LEU A 23 8.24 -5.18 -33.95
N SER A 24 6.98 -5.62 -33.85
CA SER A 24 5.87 -4.99 -34.56
C SER A 24 5.89 -3.47 -34.36
N LYS A 25 5.46 -2.69 -35.36
CA LYS A 25 5.37 -1.22 -35.26
C LYS A 25 4.68 -0.76 -33.96
N ASN A 26 3.70 -1.52 -33.48
CA ASN A 26 3.02 -1.27 -32.20
C ASN A 26 3.89 -1.57 -30.97
N ALA A 27 4.69 -2.64 -31.01
CA ALA A 27 5.63 -2.98 -29.94
C ALA A 27 6.78 -1.97 -29.86
N GLN A 28 7.30 -1.51 -31.00
CA GLN A 28 8.31 -0.44 -31.05
C GLN A 28 7.76 0.89 -30.48
N LYS A 29 6.54 1.27 -30.87
CA LYS A 29 5.87 2.46 -30.33
C LYS A 29 5.64 2.36 -28.82
N LYS A 30 5.28 1.18 -28.30
CA LYS A 30 5.10 0.93 -26.86
C LYS A 30 6.44 1.02 -26.11
N LEU A 31 7.51 0.44 -26.65
CA LEU A 31 8.85 0.52 -26.07
C LEU A 31 9.36 1.96 -26.03
N LEU A 32 9.23 2.72 -27.11
CA LEU A 32 9.63 4.13 -27.16
C LEU A 32 8.83 4.98 -26.18
N LYS A 33 7.52 4.73 -26.03
CA LYS A 33 6.68 5.38 -25.01
C LYS A 33 7.17 5.04 -23.60
N GLN A 34 7.52 3.79 -23.33
CA GLN A 34 8.05 3.35 -22.05
C GLN A 34 9.40 4.01 -21.73
N GLN A 35 10.33 4.04 -22.70
CA GLN A 35 11.63 4.72 -22.55
C GLN A 35 11.48 6.22 -22.31
N ARG A 36 10.58 6.89 -23.03
CA ARG A 36 10.27 8.31 -22.79
C ARG A 36 9.69 8.54 -21.40
N TYR A 37 8.81 7.65 -20.95
CA TYR A 37 8.23 7.73 -19.62
C TYR A 37 9.27 7.52 -18.51
N THR A 38 10.14 6.50 -18.63
CA THR A 38 11.21 6.25 -17.65
C THR A 38 12.24 7.37 -17.63
N ALA A 39 12.62 7.91 -18.80
CA ALA A 39 13.51 9.05 -18.91
C ALA A 39 12.91 10.31 -18.24
N LYS A 40 11.66 10.66 -18.55
CA LYS A 40 10.96 11.79 -17.90
C LYS A 40 10.84 11.60 -16.38
N LYS A 41 10.56 10.37 -15.93
CA LYS A 41 10.49 10.05 -14.49
C LYS A 41 11.86 10.23 -13.81
N ALA A 42 12.93 9.77 -14.45
CA ALA A 42 14.30 9.94 -13.95
C ALA A 42 14.72 11.41 -13.92
N GLU A 43 14.40 12.18 -14.97
CA GLU A 43 14.65 13.61 -15.06
C GLU A 43 13.92 14.40 -13.96
N LYS A 44 12.61 14.15 -13.78
CA LYS A 44 11.82 14.76 -12.70
C LYS A 44 12.43 14.45 -11.33
N LYS A 45 12.86 13.21 -11.09
CA LYS A 45 13.52 12.80 -9.85
C LYS A 45 14.88 13.52 -9.66
N ALA A 46 15.67 13.66 -10.71
CA ALA A 46 16.95 14.37 -10.66
C ALA A 46 16.75 15.87 -10.37
N LEU A 47 15.79 16.51 -11.04
CA LEU A 47 15.44 17.91 -10.80
C LEU A 47 14.97 18.14 -9.36
N LEU A 48 14.09 17.28 -8.84
CA LEU A 48 13.61 17.38 -7.46
C LEU A 48 14.75 17.23 -6.45
N LYS A 49 15.67 16.28 -6.70
CA LYS A 49 16.87 16.07 -5.86
C LYS A 49 17.77 17.30 -5.87
N GLU A 50 17.97 17.91 -7.03
CA GLU A 50 18.78 19.12 -7.18
C GLU A 50 18.14 20.33 -6.51
N GLN A 51 16.84 20.55 -6.69
CA GLN A 51 16.09 21.59 -5.97
C GLN A 51 16.18 21.42 -4.46
N LYS A 52 16.04 20.19 -3.94
CA LYS A 52 16.23 19.88 -2.51
C LYS A 52 17.66 20.19 -2.05
N ARG A 53 18.68 19.87 -2.86
CA ARG A 53 20.10 20.19 -2.56
C ARG A 53 20.32 21.70 -2.46
N ILE A 54 19.86 22.46 -3.45
CA ILE A 54 19.96 23.93 -3.48
C ILE A 54 19.22 24.55 -2.28
N GLN A 55 18.00 24.09 -1.99
CA GLN A 55 17.26 24.57 -0.81
C GLN A 55 17.96 24.23 0.51
N GLY A 56 18.58 23.04 0.61
CA GLY A 56 19.36 22.63 1.78
C GLY A 56 20.61 23.48 1.97
N GLU A 57 21.33 23.79 0.89
CA GLU A 57 22.49 24.68 0.90
C GLU A 57 22.10 26.12 1.27
N ARG A 58 20.99 26.63 0.73
CA ARG A 58 20.43 27.94 1.09
C ARG A 58 20.13 28.03 2.59
N LYS A 59 19.38 27.07 3.13
CA LYS A 59 19.07 27.02 4.57
C LYS A 59 20.31 26.89 5.45
N ARG A 60 21.38 26.24 4.96
CA ARG A 60 22.66 26.15 5.67
C ARG A 60 23.36 27.51 5.70
N LYS A 61 23.46 28.20 4.56
CA LYS A 61 24.05 29.55 4.48
C LYS A 61 23.30 30.55 5.35
N GLU A 62 21.97 30.60 5.25
CA GLU A 62 21.12 31.47 6.09
C GLU A 62 21.35 31.22 7.60
N TRP A 63 21.59 29.96 7.99
CA TRP A 63 21.91 29.61 9.36
C TRP A 63 23.32 30.04 9.78
N GLU A 64 24.32 29.87 8.91
CA GLU A 64 25.69 30.33 9.13
C GLU A 64 25.76 31.86 9.25
N GLU A 65 25.06 32.59 8.39
CA GLU A 65 24.94 34.05 8.44
C GLU A 65 24.22 34.51 9.72
N LYS A 66 23.12 33.84 10.10
CA LYS A 66 22.41 34.13 11.36
C LYS A 66 23.31 33.94 12.57
N LEU A 67 24.12 32.88 12.60
CA LEU A 67 25.11 32.66 13.66
C LEU A 67 26.20 33.73 13.63
N ALA A 68 26.74 34.08 12.46
CA ALA A 68 27.79 35.08 12.32
C ALA A 68 27.37 36.49 12.78
N GLY A 69 26.09 36.85 12.59
CA GLY A 69 25.53 38.14 12.99
C GLY A 69 25.04 38.23 14.43
N SER A 70 25.12 37.16 15.22
CA SER A 70 24.64 37.11 16.62
C SER A 70 25.80 37.23 17.63
N THR A 71 25.53 37.64 18.88
CA THR A 71 26.55 37.59 19.95
C THR A 71 26.93 36.15 20.31
N GLU A 72 28.02 35.96 21.04
CA GLU A 72 28.48 34.60 21.39
C GLU A 72 27.48 33.87 22.29
N GLU A 73 26.81 34.58 23.20
CA GLU A 73 25.74 34.06 24.04
C GLU A 73 24.51 33.67 23.21
N GLU A 74 24.13 34.50 22.24
CA GLU A 74 23.01 34.22 21.32
C GLU A 74 23.28 33.02 20.41
N LYS A 75 24.52 32.88 19.90
CA LYS A 75 24.95 31.70 19.13
C LYS A 75 24.79 30.42 19.94
N GLN A 76 25.28 30.42 21.18
CA GLN A 76 25.21 29.27 22.07
C GLN A 76 23.74 28.88 22.33
N HIS A 77 22.90 29.86 22.66
CA HIS A 77 21.46 29.64 22.87
C HIS A 77 20.76 29.09 21.62
N LEU A 78 21.06 29.61 20.42
CA LEU A 78 20.49 29.12 19.15
C LEU A 78 20.90 27.66 18.85
N ILE A 79 22.16 27.30 19.09
CA ILE A 79 22.66 25.95 18.88
C ILE A 79 22.01 24.98 19.88
N GLU A 80 21.93 25.35 21.15
CA GLU A 80 21.30 24.55 22.20
C GLU A 80 19.80 24.36 21.96
N SER A 81 19.08 25.43 21.61
CA SER A 81 17.65 25.37 21.25
C SER A 81 17.43 24.40 20.07
N ARG A 82 18.25 24.48 19.01
CA ARG A 82 18.15 23.57 17.86
C ARG A 82 18.46 22.12 18.23
N LYS A 83 19.45 21.88 19.11
CA LYS A 83 19.77 20.55 19.64
C LYS A 83 18.61 19.98 20.48
N CYS A 84 18.02 20.80 21.36
CA CYS A 84 16.86 20.43 22.18
C CYS A 84 15.66 20.07 21.31
N LEU A 85 15.29 20.93 20.35
CA LEU A 85 14.21 20.65 19.41
C LEU A 85 14.45 19.38 18.57
N ARG A 86 15.71 19.08 18.23
CA ARG A 86 16.03 17.81 17.55
C ARG A 86 15.84 16.62 18.47
N LYS A 87 16.31 16.70 19.71
CA LYS A 87 16.16 15.65 20.72
C LYS A 87 14.68 15.39 21.00
N GLU A 88 13.90 16.43 21.26
CA GLU A 88 12.46 16.33 21.50
C GLU A 88 11.73 15.64 20.34
N ARG A 89 12.01 16.03 19.08
CA ARG A 89 11.43 15.35 17.91
C ARG A 89 11.84 13.88 17.80
N MET A 90 13.05 13.52 18.20
CA MET A 90 13.52 12.12 18.21
C MET A 90 12.82 11.33 19.30
N ASP A 91 12.67 11.91 20.49
CA ASP A 91 12.01 11.30 21.62
C ASP A 91 10.51 11.09 21.32
N GLN A 92 9.83 12.10 20.74
CA GLN A 92 8.45 11.99 20.27
C GLN A 92 8.27 10.86 19.24
N ARG A 93 9.14 10.76 18.22
CA ARG A 93 9.07 9.66 17.25
C ARG A 93 9.30 8.29 17.88
N SER A 94 10.22 8.21 18.83
CA SER A 94 10.50 6.97 19.57
C SER A 94 9.28 6.54 20.38
N GLU A 95 8.64 7.48 21.07
CA GLU A 95 7.43 7.26 21.85
C GLU A 95 6.25 6.85 20.96
N GLU A 96 5.99 7.56 19.86
CA GLU A 96 4.95 7.21 18.89
C GLU A 96 5.17 5.81 18.30
N LYS A 97 6.42 5.46 17.98
CA LYS A 97 6.78 4.12 17.50
C LYS A 97 6.54 3.06 18.57
N GLY A 98 6.85 3.35 19.84
CA GLY A 98 6.56 2.50 20.98
C GLY A 98 5.05 2.27 21.15
N LYS A 99 4.25 3.34 21.15
CA LYS A 99 2.78 3.27 21.22
C LYS A 99 2.19 2.47 20.06
N LYS A 100 2.68 2.70 18.83
CA LYS A 100 2.27 1.92 17.64
C LYS A 100 2.57 0.43 17.80
N MET A 101 3.81 0.09 18.20
CA MET A 101 4.24 -1.29 18.43
C MET A 101 3.38 -1.97 19.49
N GLN A 102 3.07 -1.26 20.59
CA GLN A 102 2.20 -1.78 21.65
C GLN A 102 0.78 -2.05 21.16
N ARG A 103 0.15 -1.10 20.44
CA ARG A 103 -1.21 -1.30 19.90
C ARG A 103 -1.28 -2.47 18.94
N LEU A 104 -0.32 -2.60 18.03
CA LEU A 104 -0.26 -3.70 17.06
C LEU A 104 -0.04 -5.07 17.74
N ASN A 105 0.83 -5.14 18.76
CA ASN A 105 1.01 -6.38 19.52
C ASN A 105 -0.22 -6.76 20.35
N ASN A 106 -0.94 -5.78 20.91
CA ASN A 106 -2.21 -6.04 21.57
C ASN A 106 -3.26 -6.57 20.59
N ALA A 107 -3.39 -5.92 19.42
CA ALA A 107 -4.28 -6.37 18.35
C ALA A 107 -3.93 -7.78 17.87
N LYS A 108 -2.65 -8.14 17.80
CA LYS A 108 -2.21 -9.51 17.47
C LYS A 108 -2.79 -10.57 18.41
N GLN A 109 -3.00 -10.23 19.68
CA GLN A 109 -3.52 -11.16 20.69
C GLN A 109 -5.05 -11.13 20.81
N ASN A 110 -5.65 -9.94 20.74
CA ASN A 110 -7.05 -9.72 21.13
C ASN A 110 -7.88 -8.96 20.09
N GLY A 111 -7.27 -8.53 18.99
CA GLY A 111 -7.92 -7.73 17.96
C GLY A 111 -8.77 -8.56 17.00
N GLN A 112 -9.65 -7.88 16.27
CA GLN A 112 -10.44 -8.48 15.20
C GLN A 112 -9.53 -9.12 14.15
N ASN A 113 -9.72 -10.41 13.86
CA ASN A 113 -9.00 -11.09 12.79
C ASN A 113 -9.54 -10.65 11.42
N VAL A 114 -8.65 -10.10 10.59
CA VAL A 114 -8.93 -9.71 9.20
C VAL A 114 -7.87 -10.33 8.30
N VAL A 115 -8.32 -11.18 7.38
CA VAL A 115 -7.47 -11.99 6.50
C VAL A 115 -7.51 -11.44 5.09
N ILE A 116 -6.36 -11.29 4.45
CA ILE A 116 -6.25 -11.03 3.01
C ILE A 116 -5.83 -12.34 2.34
N ASP A 117 -6.75 -12.88 1.53
CA ASP A 117 -6.59 -14.11 0.76
C ASP A 117 -5.80 -13.85 -0.53
N LEU A 118 -4.54 -14.29 -0.58
CA LEU A 118 -3.62 -14.03 -1.71
C LEU A 118 -3.55 -15.16 -2.73
N GLU A 119 -4.49 -16.11 -2.71
CA GLU A 119 -4.48 -17.28 -3.61
C GLU A 119 -4.82 -16.96 -5.08
N PHE A 120 -5.07 -15.69 -5.41
CA PHE A 120 -5.49 -15.25 -6.75
C PHE A 120 -4.35 -14.73 -7.65
N ASP A 121 -3.09 -14.90 -7.25
CA ASP A 121 -1.90 -14.42 -7.97
C ASP A 121 -1.97 -14.72 -9.49
N ARG A 122 -2.34 -15.96 -9.86
CA ARG A 122 -2.44 -16.42 -11.25
C ARG A 122 -3.53 -15.74 -12.09
N LEU A 123 -4.46 -15.02 -11.47
CA LEU A 123 -5.55 -14.31 -12.13
C LEU A 123 -5.23 -12.83 -12.41
N MET A 124 -4.06 -12.38 -11.96
CA MET A 124 -3.57 -11.01 -12.10
C MET A 124 -2.35 -10.97 -13.02
N ASN A 125 -2.24 -9.90 -13.79
CA ASN A 125 -0.97 -9.58 -14.45
C ASN A 125 -0.02 -8.85 -13.48
N SER A 126 1.27 -8.72 -13.84
CA SER A 126 2.27 -8.10 -12.96
C SER A 126 1.95 -6.66 -12.53
N SER A 127 1.18 -5.90 -13.32
CA SER A 127 0.74 -4.55 -12.91
C SER A 127 -0.40 -4.59 -11.89
N GLU A 128 -1.34 -5.52 -12.04
CA GLU A 128 -2.41 -5.77 -11.07
C GLU A 128 -1.81 -6.31 -9.76
N LEU A 129 -0.85 -7.23 -9.85
CA LEU A 129 -0.10 -7.75 -8.71
C LEU A 129 0.66 -6.65 -7.97
N HIS A 130 1.38 -5.80 -8.71
CA HIS A 130 2.05 -4.64 -8.11
C HIS A 130 1.07 -3.70 -7.41
N SER A 131 -0.12 -3.48 -7.98
CA SER A 131 -1.18 -2.68 -7.33
C SER A 131 -1.66 -3.32 -6.04
N LEU A 132 -1.85 -4.64 -6.02
CA LEU A 132 -2.23 -5.38 -4.81
C LEU A 132 -1.15 -5.27 -3.72
N VAL A 133 0.12 -5.39 -4.08
CA VAL A 133 1.24 -5.20 -3.13
C VAL A 133 1.21 -3.79 -2.51
N GLN A 134 0.94 -2.75 -3.31
CA GLN A 134 0.78 -1.39 -2.79
C GLN A 134 -0.45 -1.26 -1.87
N GLN A 135 -1.56 -1.93 -2.21
CA GLN A 135 -2.75 -1.94 -1.36
C GLN A 135 -2.46 -2.62 -0.01
N ILE A 136 -1.73 -3.73 0.01
CA ILE A 136 -1.30 -4.42 1.25
C ILE A 136 -0.39 -3.52 2.10
N MET A 137 0.56 -2.80 1.47
CA MET A 137 1.38 -1.80 2.16
C MET A 137 0.53 -0.71 2.82
N TYR A 138 -0.48 -0.21 2.10
CA TYR A 138 -1.40 0.79 2.62
C TYR A 138 -2.22 0.23 3.79
N CYS A 139 -2.76 -0.99 3.68
CA CYS A 139 -3.48 -1.68 4.76
C CYS A 139 -2.65 -1.71 6.05
N TYR A 140 -1.38 -2.14 5.97
CA TYR A 140 -0.50 -2.18 7.13
C TYR A 140 -0.19 -0.79 7.69
N ALA A 141 0.02 0.19 6.81
CA ALA A 141 0.31 1.57 7.22
C ALA A 141 -0.89 2.24 7.91
N VAL A 142 -2.11 2.02 7.44
CA VAL A 142 -3.33 2.53 8.07
C VAL A 142 -3.63 1.79 9.36
N ASN A 143 -3.53 0.45 9.40
CA ASN A 143 -3.72 -0.33 10.62
C ASN A 143 -2.81 0.14 11.76
N GLY A 144 -1.54 0.45 11.46
CA GLY A 144 -0.61 0.99 12.46
C GLY A 144 -0.89 2.42 12.93
N ARG A 145 -1.72 3.17 12.21
CA ARG A 145 -2.18 4.52 12.59
C ARG A 145 -3.49 4.49 13.38
N CYS A 146 -4.27 3.42 13.26
CA CYS A 146 -5.54 3.28 13.95
C CYS A 146 -5.36 3.21 15.47
N SER A 147 -6.38 3.70 16.17
CA SER A 147 -6.55 3.61 17.63
C SER A 147 -6.92 2.18 18.06
N CYS A 148 -7.71 1.49 17.25
CA CYS A 148 -8.10 0.09 17.42
C CYS A 148 -7.63 -0.76 16.21
N PRO A 149 -6.35 -1.16 16.13
CA PRO A 149 -5.86 -1.97 15.02
C PRO A 149 -6.51 -3.36 14.99
N ALA A 150 -6.69 -3.90 13.78
CA ALA A 150 -7.04 -5.30 13.57
C ALA A 150 -5.81 -6.21 13.63
N HIS A 151 -6.03 -7.49 13.90
CA HIS A 151 -5.06 -8.54 13.67
C HIS A 151 -5.07 -8.91 12.18
N LEU A 152 -4.13 -8.36 11.41
CA LEU A 152 -4.03 -8.64 9.98
C LEU A 152 -3.31 -9.96 9.71
N TRP A 153 -3.84 -10.72 8.75
CA TRP A 153 -3.25 -11.93 8.21
C TRP A 153 -3.08 -11.83 6.71
N LEU A 154 -1.96 -12.29 6.20
CA LEU A 154 -1.77 -12.59 4.78
C LEU A 154 -1.70 -14.10 4.63
N THR A 155 -2.63 -14.70 3.91
CA THR A 155 -2.71 -16.16 3.70
C THR A 155 -2.54 -16.50 2.23
N GLY A 156 -2.09 -17.71 1.92
CA GLY A 156 -1.83 -18.14 0.53
C GLY A 156 -0.63 -17.42 -0.09
N CYS A 157 0.32 -16.94 0.73
CA CYS A 157 1.50 -16.23 0.25
C CYS A 157 2.46 -17.17 -0.50
N GLN A 158 2.34 -17.27 -1.82
CA GLN A 158 3.19 -18.11 -2.66
C GLN A 158 3.58 -17.39 -3.96
N GLY A 159 4.61 -17.91 -4.64
CA GLY A 159 4.99 -17.48 -6.00
C GLY A 159 5.39 -16.01 -6.10
N GLU A 160 4.99 -15.35 -7.20
CA GLU A 160 5.38 -13.96 -7.49
C GLU A 160 4.91 -12.99 -6.40
N MET A 161 3.70 -13.20 -5.86
CA MET A 161 3.19 -12.43 -4.72
C MET A 161 4.14 -12.45 -3.52
N GLN A 162 4.59 -13.65 -3.12
CA GLN A 162 5.51 -13.80 -1.98
C GLN A 162 6.83 -13.07 -2.23
N ASP A 163 7.41 -13.22 -3.42
CA ASP A 163 8.65 -12.56 -3.82
C ASP A 163 8.52 -11.03 -3.78
N GLN A 164 7.41 -10.48 -4.27
CA GLN A 164 7.18 -9.03 -4.26
C GLN A 164 7.00 -8.51 -2.84
N LEU A 165 6.29 -9.23 -1.97
CA LEU A 165 6.11 -8.85 -0.57
C LEU A 165 7.42 -8.90 0.23
N GLN A 166 8.25 -9.93 0.02
CA GLN A 166 9.56 -10.04 0.71
C GLN A 166 10.54 -8.93 0.34
N ARG A 167 10.40 -8.34 -0.86
CA ARG A 167 11.21 -7.18 -1.28
C ARG A 167 10.78 -5.88 -0.62
N LEU A 168 9.65 -5.84 0.06
CA LEU A 168 9.19 -4.64 0.74
C LEU A 168 10.08 -4.33 1.96
N PRO A 169 10.53 -3.07 2.11
CA PRO A 169 11.38 -2.69 3.23
C PRO A 169 10.73 -2.94 4.59
N GLY A 170 11.40 -3.74 5.42
CA GLY A 170 10.94 -4.06 6.77
C GLY A 170 9.73 -4.98 6.83
N PHE A 171 9.35 -5.63 5.72
CA PHE A 171 8.24 -6.58 5.69
C PHE A 171 8.41 -7.71 6.71
N ASP A 172 9.63 -8.19 6.89
CA ASP A 172 10.03 -9.14 7.94
C ASP A 172 9.60 -8.67 9.33
N LYS A 173 9.69 -7.36 9.61
CA LYS A 173 9.38 -6.73 10.90
C LYS A 173 7.93 -6.30 11.06
N TRP A 174 7.07 -6.52 10.06
CA TRP A 174 5.65 -6.20 10.19
C TRP A 174 4.98 -7.09 11.23
N ILE A 175 4.21 -6.47 12.12
CA ILE A 175 3.47 -7.14 13.20
C ILE A 175 2.12 -7.59 12.64
N ILE A 176 2.16 -8.62 11.82
CA ILE A 176 1.03 -9.30 11.19
C ILE A 176 1.38 -10.77 11.04
N GLU A 177 0.40 -11.61 10.78
CA GLU A 177 0.65 -13.01 10.45
C GLU A 177 0.80 -13.20 8.94
N LYS A 178 1.72 -14.10 8.56
CA LYS A 178 2.14 -14.35 7.18
C LYS A 178 2.17 -15.85 6.97
N GLU A 179 1.12 -16.38 6.37
CA GLU A 179 0.94 -17.81 6.13
C GLU A 179 1.05 -18.11 4.64
N ASN A 180 1.89 -19.08 4.30
CA ASN A 180 2.01 -19.57 2.92
C ASN A 180 0.83 -20.49 2.57
N ARG A 181 0.16 -21.07 3.58
CA ARG A 181 -1.01 -21.94 3.40
C ARG A 181 -2.28 -21.11 3.13
N PRO A 182 -3.27 -21.69 2.43
CA PRO A 182 -4.62 -21.13 2.32
C PRO A 182 -5.23 -20.81 3.69
N TYR A 183 -6.09 -19.80 3.77
CA TYR A 183 -6.76 -19.45 5.03
C TYR A 183 -7.59 -20.62 5.58
N ILE A 184 -8.17 -21.44 4.70
CA ILE A 184 -9.04 -22.55 5.11
C ILE A 184 -8.26 -23.62 5.89
N GLU A 185 -6.97 -23.80 5.57
CA GLU A 185 -6.06 -24.69 6.28
C GLU A 185 -5.51 -24.01 7.54
N ALA A 186 -5.11 -22.75 7.43
CA ALA A 186 -4.56 -21.98 8.56
C ALA A 186 -5.57 -21.84 9.71
N PHE A 187 -6.86 -21.81 9.41
CA PHE A 187 -7.96 -21.69 10.37
C PHE A 187 -8.86 -22.94 10.40
N GLN A 188 -8.35 -24.12 10.07
CA GLN A 188 -9.13 -25.36 10.01
C GLN A 188 -9.95 -25.65 11.28
N ASP A 189 -9.40 -25.34 12.46
CA ASP A 189 -10.02 -25.58 13.77
C ASP A 189 -11.06 -24.51 14.15
N GLN A 190 -11.24 -23.49 13.31
CA GLN A 190 -12.15 -22.36 13.50
C GLN A 190 -12.96 -22.09 12.23
N LYS A 191 -13.18 -23.13 11.40
CA LYS A 191 -13.84 -23.01 10.10
C LYS A 191 -15.22 -22.35 10.21
N GLU A 192 -15.96 -22.65 11.27
CA GLU A 192 -17.28 -22.10 11.56
C GLU A 192 -17.29 -20.58 11.78
N ARG A 193 -16.13 -20.00 12.13
CA ARG A 193 -15.96 -18.57 12.39
C ARG A 193 -15.55 -17.78 11.14
N LEU A 194 -15.26 -18.47 10.03
CA LEU A 194 -14.81 -17.81 8.80
C LEU A 194 -15.99 -17.16 8.08
N VAL A 195 -15.85 -15.87 7.77
CA VAL A 195 -16.80 -15.08 6.98
C VAL A 195 -16.05 -14.47 5.80
N TYR A 196 -16.35 -14.92 4.58
CA TYR A 196 -15.79 -14.34 3.38
C TYR A 196 -16.58 -13.09 2.97
N LEU A 197 -15.90 -11.94 2.96
CA LEU A 197 -16.48 -10.68 2.53
C LEU A 197 -16.50 -10.61 1.00
N THR A 198 -17.71 -10.57 0.44
CA THR A 198 -17.91 -10.46 -1.01
C THR A 198 -19.13 -9.61 -1.32
N ALA A 199 -19.03 -8.78 -2.36
CA ALA A 199 -20.14 -7.92 -2.80
C ALA A 199 -21.32 -8.73 -3.37
N ASP A 200 -21.07 -9.98 -3.79
CA ASP A 200 -22.06 -10.86 -4.38
C ASP A 200 -22.90 -11.64 -3.34
N SER A 201 -22.61 -11.48 -2.04
CA SER A 201 -23.36 -12.17 -0.98
C SER A 201 -24.78 -11.63 -0.82
N GLU A 202 -25.74 -12.51 -0.53
CA GLU A 202 -27.10 -12.12 -0.15
C GLU A 202 -27.15 -11.58 1.28
N THR A 203 -26.35 -12.14 2.18
CA THR A 203 -26.25 -11.76 3.59
C THR A 203 -25.54 -10.42 3.74
N THR A 204 -26.16 -9.49 4.46
CA THR A 204 -25.56 -8.19 4.77
C THR A 204 -24.91 -8.23 6.15
N LEU A 205 -23.72 -7.66 6.28
CA LEU A 205 -22.97 -7.60 7.53
C LEU A 205 -23.44 -6.41 8.38
N ASP A 206 -24.23 -6.69 9.42
CA ASP A 206 -24.77 -5.64 10.29
C ASP A 206 -23.78 -5.19 11.36
N VAL A 207 -23.03 -6.12 11.96
CA VAL A 207 -22.05 -5.85 13.03
C VAL A 207 -20.85 -6.78 12.87
N LEU A 208 -19.65 -6.28 13.21
CA LEU A 208 -18.48 -7.13 13.37
C LEU A 208 -18.54 -7.90 14.69
N ASP A 209 -18.66 -9.21 14.61
CA ASP A 209 -18.52 -10.10 15.76
C ASP A 209 -17.03 -10.34 16.04
N PRO A 210 -16.54 -9.98 17.24
CA PRO A 210 -15.14 -10.17 17.62
C PRO A 210 -14.62 -11.61 17.51
N LYS A 211 -15.51 -12.61 17.49
CA LYS A 211 -15.15 -14.03 17.38
C LYS A 211 -15.00 -14.50 15.93
N HIS A 212 -15.60 -13.80 14.98
CA HIS A 212 -15.51 -14.17 13.57
C HIS A 212 -14.16 -13.75 12.96
N ILE A 213 -13.80 -14.39 11.86
CA ILE A 213 -12.59 -14.11 11.09
C ILE A 213 -13.05 -13.64 9.70
N TYR A 214 -12.80 -12.37 9.40
CA TYR A 214 -13.28 -11.75 8.17
C TYR A 214 -12.23 -11.85 7.06
N ILE A 215 -12.58 -12.50 5.95
CA ILE A 215 -11.68 -12.76 4.83
C ILE A 215 -12.00 -11.79 3.69
N ILE A 216 -10.96 -11.18 3.12
CA ILE A 216 -11.04 -10.28 1.99
C ILE A 216 -10.23 -10.89 0.85
N GLY A 217 -10.83 -10.99 -0.34
CA GLY A 217 -10.13 -11.46 -1.52
C GLY A 217 -9.03 -10.49 -1.94
N GLY A 218 -7.77 -10.92 -1.85
CA GLY A 218 -6.60 -10.21 -2.34
C GLY A 218 -6.53 -10.25 -3.87
N LEU A 219 -7.40 -9.47 -4.52
CA LEU A 219 -7.56 -9.49 -5.97
C LEU A 219 -7.72 -8.07 -6.52
N VAL A 220 -6.97 -7.77 -7.59
CA VAL A 220 -7.11 -6.55 -8.39
C VAL A 220 -7.47 -6.92 -9.82
N ASP A 221 -8.77 -6.95 -10.10
CA ASP A 221 -9.29 -7.42 -11.39
C ASP A 221 -10.26 -6.43 -12.07
N ARG A 222 -10.58 -5.32 -11.38
CA ARG A 222 -11.61 -4.35 -11.78
C ARG A 222 -12.99 -5.00 -11.95
N ASN A 223 -13.32 -5.97 -11.10
CA ASN A 223 -14.55 -6.75 -11.13
C ASN A 223 -14.77 -7.51 -12.45
N ARG A 224 -13.67 -8.01 -13.04
CA ARG A 224 -13.67 -8.89 -14.21
C ARG A 224 -14.18 -10.29 -13.85
N TRP A 225 -13.88 -10.76 -12.65
CA TRP A 225 -14.20 -12.08 -12.13
C TRP A 225 -15.39 -12.04 -11.14
N LYS A 226 -16.58 -11.74 -11.66
CA LYS A 226 -17.81 -11.69 -10.85
C LYS A 226 -18.10 -13.04 -10.18
N GLY A 227 -18.50 -13.02 -8.92
CA GLY A 227 -18.85 -14.22 -8.16
C GLY A 227 -17.67 -15.12 -7.79
N LEU A 228 -16.41 -14.76 -8.11
CA LEU A 228 -15.26 -15.62 -7.88
C LEU A 228 -15.06 -15.95 -6.40
N THR A 229 -15.06 -14.94 -5.54
CA THR A 229 -14.88 -15.10 -4.09
C THR A 229 -16.10 -15.72 -3.43
N MET A 230 -17.32 -15.42 -3.94
CA MET A 230 -18.55 -16.06 -3.49
C MET A 230 -18.50 -17.56 -3.75
N LYS A 231 -18.22 -17.95 -4.99
CA LYS A 231 -18.10 -19.36 -5.38
C LYS A 231 -17.03 -20.09 -4.57
N LYS A 232 -15.86 -19.47 -4.37
CA LYS A 232 -14.79 -20.05 -3.54
C LYS A 232 -15.27 -20.33 -2.11
N ALA A 233 -16.00 -19.41 -1.51
CA ALA A 233 -16.52 -19.57 -0.16
C ALA A 233 -17.64 -20.63 -0.08
N GLU A 234 -18.53 -20.68 -1.08
CA GLU A 234 -19.58 -21.70 -1.21
C GLU A 234 -18.99 -23.10 -1.37
N ASP A 235 -18.02 -23.27 -2.28
CA ASP A 235 -17.33 -24.55 -2.52
C ASP A 235 -16.64 -25.06 -1.25
N GLN A 236 -16.19 -24.15 -0.37
CA GLN A 236 -15.58 -24.49 0.91
C GLN A 236 -16.59 -24.63 2.06
N GLY A 237 -17.85 -24.25 1.86
CA GLY A 237 -18.91 -24.28 2.87
C GLY A 237 -18.62 -23.37 4.06
N ILE A 238 -18.16 -22.13 3.81
CA ILE A 238 -17.99 -21.10 4.84
C ILE A 238 -19.02 -19.97 4.68
N GLN A 239 -19.23 -19.18 5.74
CA GLN A 239 -20.19 -18.08 5.69
C GLN A 239 -19.71 -16.99 4.74
N THR A 240 -20.65 -16.26 4.13
CA THR A 240 -20.35 -15.07 3.33
C THR A 240 -21.18 -13.89 3.81
N ALA A 241 -20.66 -12.68 3.62
CA ALA A 241 -21.42 -11.45 3.86
C ALA A 241 -20.93 -10.32 2.94
N LYS A 242 -21.81 -9.38 2.62
CA LYS A 242 -21.46 -8.11 1.98
C LYS A 242 -21.50 -6.96 2.98
N LEU A 243 -20.69 -5.92 2.73
CA LEU A 243 -20.78 -4.68 3.50
C LEU A 243 -22.12 -3.97 3.24
N PRO A 244 -22.71 -3.31 4.25
CA PRO A 244 -24.02 -2.64 4.13
C PRO A 244 -23.97 -1.31 3.35
N ILE A 245 -23.12 -1.20 2.33
CA ILE A 245 -22.84 0.06 1.61
C ILE A 245 -24.13 0.65 1.04
N GLY A 246 -24.95 -0.18 0.38
CA GLY A 246 -26.19 0.26 -0.27
C GLY A 246 -27.24 0.84 0.66
N THR A 247 -27.17 0.52 1.96
CA THR A 247 -28.07 1.05 2.99
C THR A 247 -27.75 2.50 3.34
N TYR A 248 -26.47 2.88 3.27
CA TYR A 248 -26.00 4.20 3.74
C TYR A 248 -25.50 5.11 2.63
N LEU A 249 -25.14 4.57 1.46
CA LEU A 249 -24.50 5.32 0.42
C LEU A 249 -24.95 4.86 -0.97
N LYS A 250 -25.57 5.79 -1.71
CA LYS A 250 -25.87 5.59 -3.12
C LYS A 250 -24.60 5.86 -3.94
N MET A 251 -24.01 4.78 -4.45
CA MET A 251 -22.82 4.86 -5.29
C MET A 251 -23.19 5.25 -6.72
N SER A 252 -22.41 6.15 -7.32
CA SER A 252 -22.49 6.47 -8.76
C SER A 252 -21.86 5.38 -9.64
N SER A 253 -21.03 4.52 -9.04
CA SER A 253 -20.29 3.44 -9.68
C SER A 253 -20.57 2.08 -9.02
N SER A 254 -19.87 1.03 -9.48
CA SER A 254 -19.86 -0.29 -8.84
C SER A 254 -19.65 -0.21 -7.32
N GLN A 255 -20.37 -1.04 -6.57
CA GLN A 255 -20.20 -1.23 -5.12
C GLN A 255 -19.00 -2.12 -4.77
N VAL A 256 -18.28 -2.65 -5.76
CA VAL A 256 -17.05 -3.42 -5.55
C VAL A 256 -15.91 -2.45 -5.22
N LEU A 257 -15.39 -2.59 -4.00
CA LEU A 257 -14.30 -1.78 -3.44
C LEU A 257 -12.95 -2.48 -3.61
N THR A 258 -11.86 -1.71 -3.52
CA THR A 258 -10.50 -2.27 -3.51
C THR A 258 -10.17 -2.89 -2.14
N VAL A 259 -9.16 -3.77 -2.09
CA VAL A 259 -8.75 -4.48 -0.86
C VAL A 259 -8.46 -3.49 0.27
N ASN A 260 -7.70 -2.44 -0.02
CA ASN A 260 -7.36 -1.42 0.96
C ASN A 260 -8.57 -0.62 1.45
N GLN A 261 -9.56 -0.38 0.60
CA GLN A 261 -10.78 0.32 1.01
C GLN A 261 -11.60 -0.54 1.96
N VAL A 262 -11.75 -1.84 1.68
CA VAL A 262 -12.47 -2.76 2.58
C VAL A 262 -11.77 -2.83 3.93
N VAL A 263 -10.44 -3.03 3.96
CA VAL A 263 -9.68 -3.04 5.23
C VAL A 263 -9.84 -1.73 6.00
N GLU A 264 -9.68 -0.59 5.33
CA GLU A 264 -9.81 0.72 5.97
C GLU A 264 -11.22 0.95 6.53
N ILE A 265 -12.27 0.55 5.82
CA ILE A 265 -13.66 0.60 6.32
C ILE A 265 -13.81 -0.25 7.59
N LEU A 266 -13.29 -1.48 7.60
CA LEU A 266 -13.37 -2.35 8.78
C LEU A 266 -12.65 -1.71 9.97
N LEU A 267 -11.47 -1.12 9.75
CA LEU A 267 -10.73 -0.42 10.80
C LEU A 267 -11.51 0.77 11.34
N LYS A 268 -12.12 1.59 10.46
CA LYS A 268 -12.98 2.70 10.89
C LYS A 268 -14.22 2.24 11.65
N TYR A 269 -14.80 1.12 11.26
CA TYR A 269 -15.93 0.54 11.99
C TYR A 269 -15.50 0.06 13.39
N LEU A 270 -14.31 -0.53 13.53
CA LEU A 270 -13.78 -0.92 14.84
C LEU A 270 -13.53 0.30 15.76
N GLU A 271 -13.21 1.46 15.21
CA GLU A 271 -13.04 2.70 15.98
C GLU A 271 -14.36 3.36 16.36
N THR A 272 -15.35 3.31 15.47
CA THR A 272 -16.58 4.14 15.56
C THR A 272 -17.84 3.36 15.94
N GLY A 273 -17.89 2.07 15.63
CA GLY A 273 -19.10 1.25 15.68
C GLY A 273 -20.19 1.68 14.68
N ASP A 274 -19.86 2.54 13.70
CA ASP A 274 -20.82 3.11 12.76
C ASP A 274 -20.40 2.93 11.30
N TRP A 275 -21.22 2.22 10.54
CA TRP A 275 -20.99 1.98 9.11
C TRP A 275 -21.06 3.25 8.29
N LYS A 276 -21.98 4.17 8.61
CA LYS A 276 -22.15 5.42 7.84
C LYS A 276 -20.88 6.24 7.91
N THR A 277 -20.38 6.53 9.11
CA THR A 277 -19.12 7.26 9.33
C THR A 277 -17.96 6.56 8.62
N SER A 278 -17.86 5.23 8.76
CA SER A 278 -16.80 4.44 8.12
C SER A 278 -16.80 4.57 6.59
N PHE A 279 -17.97 4.52 5.94
CA PHE A 279 -18.07 4.70 4.49
C PHE A 279 -17.75 6.13 4.06
N PHE A 280 -18.21 7.13 4.80
CA PHE A 280 -17.99 8.55 4.49
C PHE A 280 -16.56 9.02 4.77
N GLU A 281 -15.78 8.34 5.61
CA GLU A 281 -14.35 8.65 5.75
C GLU A 281 -13.52 8.04 4.61
N VAL A 282 -13.87 6.84 4.14
CA VAL A 282 -13.00 6.04 3.26
C VAL A 282 -13.35 6.16 1.78
N ILE A 283 -14.63 6.20 1.43
CA ILE A 283 -15.08 6.21 0.03
C ILE A 283 -15.02 7.64 -0.50
N PRO A 284 -14.20 7.97 -1.52
CA PRO A 284 -14.07 9.34 -2.02
C PRO A 284 -15.39 9.96 -2.47
N GLN A 285 -15.57 11.27 -2.27
CA GLN A 285 -16.79 12.01 -2.63
C GLN A 285 -17.23 11.78 -4.09
N ARG A 286 -16.30 11.74 -5.06
CA ARG A 286 -16.60 11.48 -6.48
C ARG A 286 -17.34 10.17 -6.77
N LYS A 287 -17.30 9.20 -5.85
CA LYS A 287 -18.00 7.91 -5.97
C LYS A 287 -19.39 7.91 -5.33
N ARG A 288 -19.73 8.98 -4.61
CA ARG A 288 -21.04 9.21 -3.99
C ARG A 288 -21.93 9.94 -5.00
N CYS A 289 -23.20 9.59 -5.08
CA CYS A 289 -24.14 10.39 -5.87
C CYS A 289 -24.32 11.78 -5.22
N GLU A 290 -24.42 12.82 -6.05
CA GLU A 290 -24.80 14.18 -5.65
C GLU A 290 -26.18 14.13 -4.97
N GLY A 291 -26.22 14.28 -3.65
CA GLY A 291 -27.47 14.19 -2.88
C GLY A 291 -27.31 14.33 -1.37
N ASP A 292 -26.15 13.98 -0.81
CA ASP A 292 -25.83 14.19 0.61
C ASP A 292 -24.82 15.33 0.76
N ASN A 293 -25.25 16.55 0.43
CA ASN A 293 -24.53 17.78 0.75
C ASN A 293 -25.30 18.55 1.82
N ASP A 294 -25.25 18.05 3.06
CA ASP A 294 -25.33 18.91 4.24
C ASP A 294 -23.99 18.79 4.96
N ILE A 295 -23.04 19.63 4.53
CA ILE A 295 -22.03 20.38 5.28
C ILE A 295 -20.91 20.79 4.28
N GLU A 296 -20.96 22.09 3.94
CA GLU A 296 -19.92 23.04 3.52
C GLU A 296 -18.93 22.69 2.36
N GLN A 297 -19.06 23.47 1.29
CA GLN A 297 -18.10 23.69 0.17
C GLN A 297 -16.75 24.21 0.72
N GLU A 298 -15.57 23.99 0.16
CA GLU A 298 -14.99 24.20 -1.19
C GLU A 298 -13.83 23.16 -1.37
N GLU A 299 -13.33 22.71 -2.53
CA GLU A 299 -12.97 23.35 -3.80
C GLU A 299 -13.08 22.34 -4.96
N GLU A 300 -13.45 22.84 -6.14
CA GLU A 300 -13.37 22.14 -7.43
C GLU A 300 -11.92 21.97 -7.89
N THR A 301 -11.56 20.77 -8.34
CA THR A 301 -10.54 20.62 -9.40
C THR A 301 -10.93 19.51 -10.38
N GLU A 302 -10.83 19.87 -11.66
CA GLU A 302 -11.27 19.13 -12.84
C GLU A 302 -10.56 17.79 -13.06
N GLY A 303 -11.29 16.88 -13.70
CA GLY A 303 -10.94 15.48 -13.89
C GLY A 303 -9.67 15.22 -14.70
N LYS A 304 -8.83 14.32 -14.15
CA LYS A 304 -7.94 13.44 -14.91
C LYS A 304 -8.01 12.02 -14.36
N ASP A 305 -7.91 11.06 -15.27
CA ASP A 305 -7.91 9.61 -15.03
C ASP A 305 -6.83 9.20 -14.03
N ASP A 306 -7.21 9.03 -12.76
CA ASP A 306 -6.31 8.57 -11.71
C ASP A 306 -6.55 7.11 -11.35
N HIS A 307 -5.71 6.26 -11.94
CA HIS A 307 -5.17 5.04 -11.31
C HIS A 307 -3.94 5.35 -10.44
N GLU A 308 -3.73 6.62 -10.07
CA GLU A 308 -2.76 6.99 -9.04
C GLU A 308 -3.34 6.62 -7.66
N ILE A 309 -2.86 5.50 -7.13
CA ILE A 309 -2.71 5.33 -5.68
C ILE A 309 -2.14 6.65 -5.17
N LYS A 310 -2.85 7.35 -4.27
CA LYS A 310 -2.47 8.67 -3.73
C LYS A 310 -0.96 8.69 -3.50
N THR A 311 -0.24 9.25 -4.48
CA THR A 311 1.21 9.34 -4.52
C THR A 311 1.69 10.10 -3.29
N HIS A 312 0.85 10.97 -2.75
CA HIS A 312 1.08 11.72 -1.54
C HIS A 312 1.38 10.86 -0.29
N ASP A 313 0.76 9.68 -0.13
CA ASP A 313 1.00 8.80 1.04
C ASP A 313 2.23 7.90 0.84
N ILE A 314 2.53 7.50 -0.42
CA ILE A 314 3.77 6.80 -0.78
C ILE A 314 4.96 7.74 -0.74
N GLU A 315 4.80 8.99 -1.18
CA GLU A 315 5.80 10.06 -1.09
C GLU A 315 6.08 10.40 0.38
N ARG A 316 5.07 10.36 1.26
CA ARG A 316 5.28 10.52 2.72
C ARG A 316 6.06 9.36 3.32
N LEU A 317 5.88 8.14 2.81
CA LEU A 317 6.67 6.95 3.18
C LEU A 317 8.11 7.00 2.61
N GLU A 318 8.31 7.57 1.42
CA GLU A 318 9.64 7.83 0.84
C GLU A 318 10.36 9.01 1.51
N GLU A 319 9.64 10.02 1.98
CA GLU A 319 10.18 11.11 2.81
C GLU A 319 10.63 10.63 4.19
N THR A 320 9.97 9.62 4.77
CA THR A 320 10.48 8.96 5.97
C THR A 320 11.74 8.13 5.67
N LYS A 321 11.84 7.48 4.49
CA LYS A 321 13.06 6.76 4.06
C LYS A 321 14.30 7.67 3.93
N GLU A 322 14.16 8.84 3.32
CA GLU A 322 15.32 9.74 3.12
C GLU A 322 15.77 10.44 4.41
N LYS A 323 14.85 10.67 5.38
CA LYS A 323 15.22 11.23 6.69
C LYS A 323 16.02 10.24 7.54
N ASP A 324 15.69 8.95 7.48
CA ASP A 324 16.40 7.90 8.20
C ASP A 324 17.83 7.68 7.64
N ASP A 325 18.01 7.71 6.32
CA ASP A 325 19.33 7.54 5.67
C ASP A 325 20.28 8.74 5.86
N HIS A 326 19.74 9.96 5.89
CA HIS A 326 20.56 11.17 6.08
C HIS A 326 21.00 11.37 7.54
N GLU A 327 20.26 10.78 8.50
CA GLU A 327 20.52 10.84 9.93
C GLU A 327 21.52 9.76 10.38
N PHE A 328 21.54 8.59 9.71
CA PHE A 328 22.51 7.53 9.98
C PHE A 328 23.91 7.84 9.42
N LYS A 329 24.02 8.55 8.28
CA LYS A 329 25.31 8.95 7.68
C LYS A 329 25.99 10.16 8.33
N ARG A 330 25.44 10.68 9.44
CA ARG A 330 26.00 11.82 10.21
C ARG A 330 26.34 11.44 11.66
N ARG A 331 26.39 10.15 11.98
CA ARG A 331 26.96 9.64 13.23
C ARG A 331 28.41 9.25 13.03
#